data_AF-A0A6B2CQA1-F1
#
_entry.id   AF-A0A6B2CQA1-F1
#
_cell.length_a   1.000
_cell.length_b   1.000
_cell.length_c   1.000
_cell.angle_alpha   90.00
_cell.angle_beta   90.00
_cell.angle_gamma   90.00
#
_symmetry.space_group_name_H-M   'P 1'
#
loop_
_entity.id
_entity.type
_entity.pdbx_description
1 polymer ?
#
loop_
_entity_poly.entity_id
_entity_poly.type
_entity_poly.pdbx_seq_one_letter_code
_entity_poly.pdbx_strand_id
1 'polypeptide(L)'
;MAFSLMPALGFGPPAAPSEAPPPYGFRDAGPAPPNMTVTGVIYVPLRNLPLIFYYAQAVSAPGSPLYHRFLTPGQVRELFYPTQEFNETLAHLRSY
;
A
#
# COMPACT_ATOMS: atom_id res chain seq x y z
N MET A 1 -13.33 -36.61 43.23
CA MET A 1 -12.85 -35.31 42.71
C MET A 1 -11.34 -35.40 42.58
N ALA A 2 -10.80 -35.36 41.36
CA ALA A 2 -9.37 -35.15 41.12
C ALA A 2 -9.24 -34.45 39.77
N PHE A 3 -8.72 -33.23 39.81
CA PHE A 3 -8.61 -32.30 38.70
C PHE A 3 -7.59 -32.79 37.67
N SER A 4 -7.98 -32.74 36.39
CA SER A 4 -7.08 -32.91 35.26
C SER A 4 -6.22 -31.65 35.13
N LEU A 5 -4.89 -31.80 35.22
CA LEU A 5 -3.94 -30.73 34.96
C LEU A 5 -3.83 -30.53 33.44
N MET A 6 -4.37 -29.42 32.93
CA MET A 6 -4.09 -28.98 31.56
C MET A 6 -2.68 -28.39 31.49
N PRO A 7 -1.89 -28.64 30.43
CA PRO A 7 -0.63 -27.94 30.25
C PRO A 7 -0.91 -26.48 29.88
N ALA A 8 -0.22 -25.58 30.59
CA ALA A 8 -0.25 -24.15 30.31
C ALA A 8 0.26 -23.90 28.87
N LEU A 9 -0.53 -23.16 28.08
CA LEU A 9 -0.06 -22.55 26.84
C LEU A 9 1.02 -21.52 27.21
N GLY A 10 2.27 -21.96 27.20
CA GLY A 10 3.42 -21.06 27.34
C GLY A 10 3.47 -20.13 26.14
N PHE A 11 3.33 -18.82 26.38
CA PHE A 11 3.79 -17.80 25.44
C PHE A 11 5.31 -17.88 25.39
N GLY A 12 5.84 -18.63 24.43
CA GLY A 12 7.26 -18.57 24.07
C GLY A 12 7.62 -17.16 23.57
N PRO A 13 8.92 -16.80 23.54
CA PRO A 13 9.36 -15.55 22.95
C PRO A 13 8.82 -15.42 21.52
N PRO A 14 8.53 -14.19 21.04
CA PRO A 14 8.01 -13.99 19.69
C PRO A 14 8.96 -14.67 18.69
N ALA A 15 8.40 -15.54 17.84
CA ALA A 15 9.15 -16.17 16.77
C ALA A 15 9.85 -15.08 15.95
N ALA A 16 11.16 -15.25 15.72
CA ALA A 16 11.94 -14.34 14.88
C ALA A 16 11.22 -14.16 13.52
N PRO A 17 11.25 -12.96 12.92
CA PRO A 17 10.64 -12.74 11.62
C PRO A 17 11.19 -13.77 10.63
N SER A 18 10.30 -14.51 9.97
CA SER A 18 10.67 -15.52 8.98
C SER A 18 11.36 -14.81 7.82
N GLU A 19 12.68 -14.92 7.79
CA GLU A 19 13.53 -14.34 6.76
C GLU A 19 13.30 -15.12 5.47
N ALA A 20 12.57 -14.51 4.52
CA ALA A 20 12.38 -15.11 3.21
C ALA A 20 13.77 -15.31 2.57
N PRO A 21 14.07 -16.50 1.99
CA PRO A 21 15.36 -16.75 1.40
C PRO A 21 15.66 -15.71 0.31
N PRO A 22 16.91 -15.24 0.18
CA PRO A 22 17.26 -14.22 -0.79
C PRO A 22 16.96 -14.68 -2.22
N PRO A 23 16.60 -13.76 -3.13
CA PRO A 23 16.41 -14.08 -4.54
C PRO A 23 17.66 -14.75 -5.14
N TYR A 24 17.47 -15.56 -6.19
CA TYR A 24 18.58 -16.24 -6.85
C TYR A 24 19.68 -15.26 -7.29
N GLY A 25 20.94 -15.61 -6.98
CA GLY A 25 22.11 -14.76 -7.27
C GLY A 25 22.41 -13.70 -6.20
N PHE A 26 21.57 -13.59 -5.17
CA PHE A 26 21.80 -12.70 -4.02
C PHE A 26 22.18 -13.51 -2.79
N ARG A 27 23.02 -12.91 -1.95
CA ARG A 27 23.34 -13.41 -0.61
C ARG A 27 22.96 -12.33 0.39
N ASP A 28 22.49 -12.76 1.55
CA ASP A 28 22.33 -11.84 2.66
C ASP A 28 23.70 -11.26 3.06
N ALA A 29 23.74 -9.93 3.23
CA ALA A 29 24.93 -9.18 3.60
C ALA A 29 24.95 -8.77 5.08
N GLY A 30 23.92 -9.15 5.84
CA GLY A 30 23.73 -8.76 7.23
C GLY A 30 23.01 -7.41 7.39
N PRO A 31 22.79 -6.97 8.64
CA PRO A 31 21.96 -5.81 8.94
C PRO A 31 22.55 -4.51 8.40
N ALA A 32 21.67 -3.62 7.91
CA ALA A 32 22.06 -2.29 7.48
C ALA A 32 22.58 -1.45 8.67
N PRO A 33 23.54 -0.53 8.45
CA PRO A 33 23.99 0.39 9.49
C PRO A 33 22.82 1.23 10.04
N PRO A 34 22.74 1.47 11.36
CA PRO A 34 21.59 2.10 12.01
C PRO A 34 21.35 3.57 11.59
N ASN A 35 22.35 4.22 11.01
CA ASN A 35 22.33 5.61 10.55
C ASN A 35 22.31 5.72 9.01
N MET A 36 22.09 4.62 8.29
CA MET A 36 22.02 4.63 6.85
C MET A 36 20.73 5.34 6.39
N THR A 37 20.86 6.37 5.54
CA THR A 37 19.70 7.02 4.93
C THR A 37 19.07 6.09 3.90
N VAL A 38 17.79 5.78 4.08
CA VAL A 38 17.00 4.98 3.14
C VAL A 38 15.96 5.88 2.49
N THR A 39 15.86 5.81 1.16
CA THR A 39 14.80 6.50 0.41
C THR A 39 13.72 5.49 0.06
N GLY A 40 12.49 5.75 0.52
CA GLY A 40 11.31 4.95 0.20
C GLY A 40 10.30 5.74 -0.62
N VAL A 41 9.45 5.03 -1.36
CA VAL A 41 8.29 5.61 -2.05
C VAL A 41 7.03 4.99 -1.46
N ILE A 42 6.10 5.82 -1.03
CA ILE A 42 4.82 5.39 -0.50
C ILE A 42 3.73 5.71 -1.53
N TYR A 43 3.02 4.67 -1.94
CA TYR A 43 1.91 4.79 -2.87
C TYR A 43 0.59 4.90 -2.09
N VAL A 44 -0.08 6.03 -2.21
CA VAL A 44 -1.43 6.23 -1.66
C VAL A 44 -2.45 5.80 -2.73
N PRO A 45 -3.35 4.85 -2.44
CA PRO A 45 -4.27 4.32 -3.44
C PRO A 45 -5.27 5.37 -3.90
N LEU A 46 -5.49 5.42 -5.22
CA LEU A 46 -6.47 6.32 -5.82
C LEU A 46 -7.90 5.94 -5.44
N ARG A 47 -8.78 6.93 -5.40
CA ARG A 47 -10.22 6.75 -5.21
C ARG A 47 -10.88 6.35 -6.52
N ASN A 48 -12.02 5.68 -6.44
CA ASN A 48 -12.90 5.41 -7.58
C ASN A 48 -12.20 4.73 -8.78
N LEU A 49 -11.31 3.77 -8.54
CA LEU A 49 -10.60 3.04 -9.60
C LEU A 49 -11.50 2.49 -10.73
N PRO A 50 -12.68 1.88 -10.46
CA PRO A 50 -13.57 1.42 -11.52
C PRO A 50 -14.03 2.54 -12.46
N LEU A 51 -14.20 3.75 -11.92
CA LEU A 51 -14.65 4.91 -12.67
C LEU A 51 -13.57 5.42 -13.64
N ILE A 52 -12.28 5.25 -13.32
CA ILE A 52 -11.18 5.56 -14.25
C ILE A 52 -11.32 4.72 -15.52
N PHE A 53 -11.57 3.42 -15.37
CA PHE A 53 -11.73 2.52 -16.51
C PHE A 53 -12.98 2.86 -17.34
N TYR A 54 -14.08 3.23 -16.68
CA TYR A 54 -15.27 3.73 -17.35
C TYR A 54 -14.96 4.94 -18.24
N TYR A 55 -14.31 5.97 -17.70
CA TYR A 55 -13.98 7.16 -18.49
C TYR A 55 -13.00 6.85 -19.62
N ALA A 56 -11.97 6.02 -19.37
CA ALA A 56 -11.01 5.62 -20.40
C ALA A 56 -11.70 4.95 -21.60
N GLN A 57 -12.69 4.09 -21.34
CA GLN A 57 -13.50 3.48 -22.39
C GLN A 57 -14.43 4.50 -23.05
N ALA A 58 -15.16 5.29 -22.26
CA ALA A 58 -16.17 6.21 -22.74
C ALA A 58 -15.60 7.31 -23.64
N VAL A 59 -14.37 7.76 -23.42
CA VAL A 59 -13.72 8.76 -24.29
C VAL A 59 -13.16 8.17 -25.58
N SER A 60 -12.96 6.86 -25.61
CA SER A 60 -12.35 6.13 -26.74
C SER A 60 -13.40 5.49 -27.66
N ALA A 61 -14.66 5.41 -27.23
CA ALA A 61 -15.75 4.75 -27.97
C ALA A 61 -16.58 5.77 -28.79
N PRO A 62 -16.65 5.68 -30.14
CA PRO A 62 -17.40 6.63 -30.97
C PRO A 62 -18.90 6.73 -30.67
N GLY A 63 -19.52 5.66 -30.17
CA GLY A 63 -20.93 5.64 -29.77
C GLY A 63 -21.22 6.27 -28.41
N SER A 64 -20.18 6.67 -27.68
CA SER A 64 -20.32 7.33 -26.38
C SER A 64 -20.55 8.83 -26.55
N PRO A 65 -21.45 9.44 -25.75
CA PRO A 65 -21.57 10.90 -25.71
C PRO A 65 -20.30 11.60 -25.19
N LEU A 66 -19.41 10.84 -24.55
CA LEU A 66 -18.12 11.31 -24.04
C LEU A 66 -16.97 11.09 -25.04
N TYR A 67 -17.23 10.62 -26.26
CA TYR A 67 -16.18 10.38 -27.25
C TYR A 67 -15.32 11.63 -27.47
N HIS A 68 -14.00 11.48 -27.36
CA HIS A 68 -13.00 12.56 -27.42
C HIS A 68 -13.19 13.69 -26.39
N ARG A 69 -13.95 13.46 -25.31
CA ARG A 69 -14.14 14.41 -24.20
C ARG A 69 -13.37 13.98 -22.96
N PHE A 70 -12.08 14.25 -22.96
CA PHE A 70 -11.18 13.90 -21.85
C PHE A 70 -11.47 14.69 -20.58
N LEU A 71 -11.19 14.07 -19.43
CA LEU A 71 -11.24 14.74 -18.14
C LEU A 71 -10.16 15.81 -18.05
N THR A 72 -10.51 16.95 -17.45
CA THR A 72 -9.55 17.99 -17.11
C THR A 72 -8.73 17.60 -15.86
N PRO A 73 -7.55 18.20 -15.64
CA PRO A 73 -6.78 17.96 -14.43
C PRO A 73 -7.54 18.22 -13.12
N GLY A 74 -8.47 19.19 -13.11
CA GLY A 74 -9.34 19.48 -11.97
C GLY A 74 -10.32 18.34 -11.69
N GLN A 75 -10.99 17.84 -12.73
CA GLN A 75 -11.90 16.70 -12.61
C GLN A 75 -11.18 15.42 -12.16
N VAL A 76 -9.97 15.18 -12.66
CA VAL A 76 -9.14 14.04 -12.23
C VAL A 76 -8.82 14.15 -10.74
N ARG A 77 -8.46 15.34 -10.26
CA ARG A 77 -8.18 15.59 -8.84
C ARG A 77 -9.39 15.33 -7.96
N GLU A 78 -10.55 15.86 -8.33
CA GLU A 78 -11.79 15.71 -7.56
C GLU A 78 -12.28 14.26 -7.52
N LEU A 79 -12.20 13.55 -8.64
CA LEU A 79 -12.75 12.21 -8.77
C LEU A 79 -11.84 11.13 -8.18
N PHE A 80 -10.51 11.30 -8.26
CA PHE A 80 -9.59 10.20 -8.01
C PHE A 80 -8.52 10.49 -6.95
N TYR A 81 -8.22 11.75 -6.63
CA TYR A 81 -7.10 12.02 -5.72
C TYR A 81 -7.53 11.83 -4.26
N PRO A 82 -6.83 10.97 -3.50
CA PRO A 82 -7.08 10.71 -2.08
C PRO A 82 -6.46 11.82 -1.23
N THR A 83 -6.93 13.07 -1.40
CA THR A 83 -6.26 14.25 -0.81
C THR A 83 -6.23 14.20 0.72
N GLN A 84 -7.29 13.67 1.33
CA GLN A 84 -7.38 13.53 2.78
C GLN A 84 -6.39 12.46 3.28
N GLU A 85 -6.46 11.27 2.72
CA GLU A 85 -5.64 10.12 3.11
C GLU A 85 -4.15 10.37 2.83
N PHE A 86 -3.84 11.11 1.76
CA PHE A 86 -2.50 11.61 1.48
C PHE A 86 -2.01 12.54 2.58
N ASN A 87 -2.82 13.51 3.00
CA ASN A 87 -2.45 14.44 4.06
C ASN A 87 -2.26 13.74 5.42
N GLU A 88 -3.11 12.76 5.73
CA GLU A 88 -2.98 11.92 6.93
C GLU A 88 -1.67 11.11 6.91
N THR A 89 -1.37 10.49 5.77
CA THR A 89 -0.11 9.74 5.58
C THR A 89 1.10 10.66 5.69
N LEU A 90 1.06 11.84 5.07
CA LEU A 90 2.13 12.82 5.13
C LEU A 90 2.35 13.35 6.55
N ALA A 91 1.27 13.60 7.30
CA ALA A 91 1.35 14.02 8.69
C ALA A 91 1.99 12.93 9.57
N HIS A 92 1.60 11.67 9.37
CA HIS A 92 2.19 10.54 10.07
C HIS A 92 3.71 10.41 9.79
N LEU A 93 4.12 10.54 8.53
CA LEU A 93 5.55 10.44 8.17
C LEU A 93 6.40 11.59 8.72
N ARG A 94 5.80 12.76 8.98
CA ARG A 94 6.51 13.92 9.55
C ARG A 94 6.64 13.85 11.07
N SER A 95 5.86 13.02 11.74
CA SER A 95 5.92 12.86 13.21
C SER A 95 7.00 11.87 13.67
N TYR A 96 7.66 11.17 12.74
CA TYR A 96 8.83 10.33 12.96
C TYR A 96 10.08 11.03 12.44
#